data_AF-D9UNJ5-F1
#
_entry.id   AF-D9UNJ5-F1
#
_cell.length_a   1.000
_cell.length_b   1.000
_cell.length_c   1.000
_cell.angle_alpha   90.00
_cell.angle_beta   90.00
_cell.angle_gamma   90.00
#
_symmetry.space_group_name_H-M   'P 1'
#
loop_
_entity.id
_entity.type
_entity.pdbx_description
1 polymer ?
#
loop_
_entity_poly.entity_id
_entity_poly.type
_entity_poly.pdbx_seq_one_letter_code
_entity_poly.pdbx_strand_id
1 'polypeptide(L)'
;MLTAHGFRCWCTGQCGRPHKKGEGRCEAEHDGWTSKHGRRVRLVVAPADLLTPARVAVTLSAEELRAWCPDCYDAAHRAQRKAAGSVPEQDGLFGVESLS
;
A
#
# COMPACT_ATOMS: atom_id res chain seq x y z
N MET A 1 3.61 15.23 3.83
CA MET A 1 3.03 13.96 4.32
C MET A 1 1.62 14.20 4.86
N LEU A 2 0.67 13.28 4.60
CA LEU A 2 -0.80 13.32 4.88
C LEU A 2 -1.54 14.63 4.58
N THR A 3 -1.20 15.72 5.26
CA THR A 3 -1.68 17.08 5.00
C THR A 3 -1.39 17.54 3.57
N ALA A 4 -0.21 17.18 3.03
CA ALA A 4 0.16 17.43 1.64
C ALA A 4 -0.80 16.77 0.62
N HIS A 5 -1.53 15.75 1.09
CA HIS A 5 -2.44 14.92 0.30
C HIS A 5 -3.90 15.16 0.69
N GLY A 6 -4.17 16.24 1.44
CA GLY A 6 -5.51 16.59 1.92
C GLY A 6 -6.15 15.50 2.78
N PHE A 7 -5.35 14.71 3.51
CA PHE A 7 -5.83 13.55 4.28
C PHE A 7 -6.59 12.51 3.45
N ARG A 8 -6.31 12.41 2.15
CA ARG A 8 -6.96 11.46 1.24
C ARG A 8 -5.96 10.50 0.62
N CYS A 9 -6.44 9.31 0.26
CA CYS A 9 -5.68 8.35 -0.51
C CYS A 9 -5.29 8.95 -1.88
N TRP A 10 -4.00 8.91 -2.22
CA TRP A 10 -3.45 9.34 -3.53
C TRP A 10 -3.18 8.14 -4.44
N CYS A 11 -4.02 7.10 -4.36
CA CYS A 11 -4.07 6.08 -5.40
C CYS A 11 -4.73 6.68 -6.65
N THR A 12 -4.07 6.55 -7.81
CA THR A 12 -4.57 6.95 -9.13
C THR A 12 -4.83 5.72 -10.02
N GLY A 13 -5.24 4.60 -9.41
CA GLY A 13 -5.52 3.35 -10.11
C GLY A 13 -4.44 2.28 -10.00
N GLN A 14 -3.33 2.52 -9.28
CA GLN A 14 -2.29 1.48 -9.05
C GLN A 14 -2.85 0.23 -8.35
N CYS A 15 -3.94 0.39 -7.60
CA CYS A 15 -4.65 -0.71 -6.93
C CYS A 15 -5.50 -1.59 -7.88
N GLY A 16 -5.58 -1.26 -9.17
CA GLY A 16 -6.37 -1.99 -10.17
C GLY A 16 -7.88 -1.74 -10.11
N ARG A 17 -8.37 -0.88 -9.21
CA ARG A 17 -9.78 -0.48 -9.15
C ARG A 17 -9.99 0.80 -9.98
N PRO A 18 -11.12 0.93 -10.72
CA PRO A 18 -11.35 2.05 -11.63
C PRO A 18 -11.73 3.37 -10.95
N HIS A 19 -12.07 3.36 -9.65
CA HIS A 19 -12.46 4.56 -8.89
C HIS A 19 -13.44 5.51 -9.62
N LYS A 20 -14.52 4.95 -10.19
CA LYS A 20 -15.48 5.67 -11.04
C LYS A 20 -16.05 6.94 -10.40
N LYS A 21 -16.29 6.92 -9.09
CA LYS A 21 -16.87 8.05 -8.34
C LYS A 21 -15.88 9.18 -8.05
N GLY A 22 -14.59 8.86 -7.96
CA GLY A 22 -13.53 9.81 -7.66
C GLY A 22 -12.69 10.17 -8.88
N GLU A 23 -13.25 10.03 -10.09
CA GLU A 23 -12.57 10.38 -11.35
C GLU A 23 -11.19 9.70 -11.50
N GLY A 24 -11.12 8.40 -11.14
CA GLY A 24 -9.87 7.64 -11.18
C GLY A 24 -9.00 7.77 -9.91
N ARG A 25 -9.43 8.56 -8.91
CA ARG A 25 -8.80 8.65 -7.59
C ARG A 25 -9.63 8.01 -6.50
N CYS A 26 -8.96 7.42 -5.51
CA CYS A 26 -9.62 6.87 -4.35
C CYS A 26 -10.19 7.99 -3.45
N GLU A 27 -11.49 7.92 -3.15
CA GLU A 27 -12.20 8.87 -2.27
C GLU A 27 -11.97 8.61 -0.77
N ALA A 28 -11.18 7.59 -0.40
CA ALA A 28 -10.97 7.24 1.00
C ALA A 28 -10.15 8.30 1.75
N GLU A 29 -10.76 8.88 2.78
CA GLU A 29 -10.17 9.91 3.64
C GLU A 29 -9.71 9.31 4.97
N HIS A 30 -8.70 9.91 5.60
CA HIS A 30 -8.25 9.53 6.94
C HIS A 30 -9.40 9.68 7.94
N ASP A 31 -9.57 8.70 8.82
CA ASP A 31 -10.70 8.59 9.76
C ASP A 31 -12.09 8.45 9.12
N GLY A 32 -12.19 8.54 7.79
CA GLY A 32 -13.39 8.21 7.05
C GLY A 32 -13.78 6.74 7.21
N TRP A 33 -15.02 6.42 6.89
CA TRP A 33 -15.57 5.09 7.10
C TRP A 33 -15.79 4.39 5.75
N THR A 34 -15.33 3.14 5.62
CA THR A 34 -15.34 2.46 4.30
C THR A 34 -16.73 2.12 3.77
N SER A 35 -17.70 1.88 4.66
CA SER A 35 -19.09 1.49 4.35
C SER A 35 -19.92 1.48 5.63
N LYS A 36 -21.25 1.54 5.64
CA LYS A 36 -22.07 1.60 6.88
C LYS A 36 -21.64 0.68 8.05
N HIS A 37 -21.17 -0.54 7.77
CA HIS A 37 -20.66 -1.51 8.76
C HIS A 37 -19.16 -1.85 8.58
N GLY A 38 -18.45 -0.97 7.88
CA GLY A 38 -17.05 -1.11 7.54
C GLY A 38 -16.10 -0.76 8.69
N ARG A 39 -14.91 -0.29 8.33
CA ARG A 39 -13.88 0.11 9.29
C ARG A 39 -13.48 1.57 9.08
N ARG A 40 -12.85 2.16 10.09
CA ARG A 40 -12.14 3.44 9.90
C ARG A 40 -10.97 3.26 8.95
N VAL A 41 -10.82 4.22 8.05
CA VAL A 41 -9.68 4.31 7.16
C VAL A 41 -8.52 4.93 7.91
N ARG A 42 -7.49 4.13 8.17
CA ARG A 42 -6.19 4.62 8.61
C ARG A 42 -5.27 4.68 7.41
N LEU A 43 -5.01 5.90 6.95
CA LEU A 43 -4.07 6.12 5.85
C LEU A 43 -2.64 5.87 6.33
N VAL A 44 -1.86 5.18 5.51
CA VAL A 44 -0.43 4.97 5.69
C VAL A 44 0.35 5.83 4.69
N VAL A 45 1.58 6.19 5.04
CA VAL A 45 2.48 6.92 4.15
C VAL A 45 3.50 5.93 3.59
N ALA A 46 3.57 5.82 2.27
CA ALA A 46 4.49 4.92 1.58
C ALA A 46 4.90 5.50 0.21
N PRO A 47 6.02 5.06 -0.38
CA PRO A 47 6.44 5.50 -1.72
C PRO A 47 5.41 5.15 -2.81
N ALA A 48 5.60 5.62 -4.05
CA ALA A 48 4.83 5.12 -5.20
C ALA A 48 5.13 3.66 -5.49
N ASP A 49 6.43 3.36 -5.52
CA ASP A 49 6.92 2.00 -5.65
C ASP A 49 6.92 1.36 -4.25
N LEU A 50 5.94 0.51 -4.03
CA LEU A 50 5.74 -0.20 -2.77
C LEU A 50 6.71 -1.38 -2.62
N LEU A 51 7.53 -1.67 -3.64
CA LEU A 51 8.63 -2.62 -3.54
C LEU A 51 9.94 -1.95 -3.11
N THR A 52 9.97 -0.62 -2.99
CA THR A 52 11.13 0.10 -2.46
C THR A 52 11.47 -0.42 -1.06
N PRO A 53 12.72 -0.88 -0.80
CA PRO A 53 13.12 -1.41 0.49
C PRO A 53 12.88 -0.40 1.61
N ALA A 54 12.43 -0.86 2.78
CA ALA A 54 12.12 0.03 3.91
C ALA A 54 13.27 0.98 4.29
N ARG A 55 14.52 0.50 4.24
CA ARG A 55 15.73 1.31 4.49
C ARG A 55 15.91 2.48 3.52
N VAL A 56 15.40 2.37 2.30
CA VAL A 56 15.41 3.44 1.29
C VAL A 56 14.16 4.29 1.43
N ALA A 57 13.01 3.68 1.72
CA ALA A 57 11.75 4.40 1.89
C ALA A 57 11.83 5.47 3.01
N VAL A 58 12.57 5.22 4.09
CA VAL A 58 12.76 6.19 5.20
C VAL A 58 13.62 7.40 4.83
N THR A 59 14.41 7.32 3.76
CA THR A 59 15.25 8.44 3.29
C THR A 59 14.56 9.31 2.25
N LEU A 60 13.37 8.91 1.80
CA LEU A 60 12.64 9.63 0.76
C LEU A 60 12.08 10.96 1.28
N SER A 61 12.08 11.94 0.39
CA SER A 61 11.45 13.23 0.67
C SER A 61 9.94 13.10 0.81
N ALA A 62 9.30 14.09 1.44
CA ALA A 62 7.86 14.10 1.61
C ALA A 62 7.08 14.12 0.27
N GLU A 63 7.70 14.58 -0.81
CA GLU A 63 7.14 14.67 -2.17
C GLU A 63 7.11 13.32 -2.89
N GLU A 64 8.02 12.41 -2.54
CA GLU A 64 8.10 11.06 -3.11
C GLU A 64 7.12 10.09 -2.42
N LEU A 65 6.62 10.48 -1.25
CA LEU A 65 5.71 9.69 -0.45
C LEU A 65 4.26 10.02 -0.77
N ARG A 66 3.42 8.99 -0.76
CA ARG A 66 1.99 9.04 -1.04
C ARG A 66 1.20 8.54 0.17
N ALA A 67 0.01 9.07 0.34
CA ALA A 67 -0.94 8.56 1.32
C ALA A 67 -1.76 7.44 0.68
N TRP A 68 -1.85 6.30 1.35
CA TRP A 68 -2.55 5.12 0.87
C TRP A 68 -3.59 4.67 1.87
N CYS A 69 -4.80 4.34 1.39
CA CYS A 69 -5.74 3.58 2.20
C CYS A 69 -5.35 2.09 2.21
N PRO A 70 -5.76 1.31 3.23
CA PRO A 70 -5.30 -0.08 3.36
C PRO A 70 -5.64 -0.94 2.13
N ASP A 71 -6.86 -0.82 1.60
CA ASP A 71 -7.29 -1.54 0.38
C ASP A 71 -6.40 -1.23 -0.84
N CYS A 72 -6.05 0.05 -1.04
CA CYS A 72 -5.23 0.45 -2.19
C CYS A 72 -3.78 0.05 -2.01
N TYR A 73 -3.24 0.16 -0.79
CA TYR A 73 -1.89 -0.28 -0.46
C TYR A 73 -1.71 -1.77 -0.75
N ASP A 74 -2.59 -2.62 -0.20
CA ASP A 74 -2.47 -4.07 -0.35
C ASP A 74 -2.66 -4.53 -1.81
N ALA A 75 -3.59 -3.91 -2.53
CA ALA A 75 -3.84 -4.25 -3.93
C ALA A 75 -2.70 -3.77 -4.84
N ALA A 76 -2.21 -2.54 -4.66
CA ALA A 76 -1.10 -2.01 -5.45
C ALA A 76 0.20 -2.77 -5.18
N HIS A 77 0.49 -3.08 -3.91
CA HIS A 77 1.67 -3.85 -3.55
C HIS A 77 1.62 -5.27 -4.14
N ARG A 78 0.45 -5.95 -4.08
CA ARG A 78 0.26 -7.24 -4.75
C ARG A 78 0.43 -7.15 -6.27
N ALA A 79 -0.09 -6.10 -6.90
CA ALA A 79 0.05 -5.89 -8.33
C ALA A 79 1.52 -5.67 -8.74
N GLN A 80 2.25 -4.83 -8.00
CA GLN A 80 3.68 -4.58 -8.25
C GLN A 80 4.51 -5.85 -8.03
N ARG A 81 4.26 -6.63 -6.96
CA ARG A 81 4.92 -7.93 -6.74
C ARG A 81 4.68 -8.91 -7.90
N LYS A 82 3.45 -8.99 -8.39
CA LYS A 82 3.13 -9.84 -9.56
C LYS A 82 3.86 -9.37 -10.82
N ALA A 83 3.92 -8.06 -11.04
CA ALA A 83 4.61 -7.47 -12.19
C ALA A 83 6.13 -7.63 -12.14
N ALA A 84 6.72 -7.63 -10.93
CA ALA A 84 8.17 -7.80 -10.73
C ALA A 84 8.69 -9.22 -10.98
N GLY A 85 7.81 -10.18 -11.28
CA GLY A 85 8.17 -11.57 -11.49
C GLY A 85 8.23 -12.34 -10.17
N SER A 86 7.34 -13.31 -10.02
CA SER A 86 7.24 -14.20 -8.86
C SER A 86 8.59 -14.83 -8.47
N VAL A 87 9.03 -14.63 -7.23
CA VAL A 87 9.81 -15.65 -6.52
C VAL A 87 8.88 -16.27 -5.48
N PRO A 88 8.32 -17.46 -5.73
CA PRO A 88 7.78 -18.26 -4.65
C PRO A 88 8.93 -19.09 -4.09
N GLU A 89 9.30 -18.86 -2.85
CA GLU A 89 9.87 -19.92 -2.02
C GLU A 89 9.77 -19.48 -0.56
N GLN A 90 8.62 -19.77 0.07
CA GLN A 90 8.64 -20.03 1.51
C GLN A 90 9.15 -21.47 1.68
N ASP A 91 10.45 -21.70 1.45
CA ASP A 91 11.08 -22.96 1.84
C ASP A 91 11.33 -22.88 3.35
N GLY A 92 10.67 -23.77 4.08
CA GLY A 92 11.11 -24.24 5.39
C GLY A 92 11.53 -23.18 6.42
N LEU A 93 10.60 -22.39 6.95
CA LEU A 93 10.87 -21.56 8.15
C LEU A 93 11.12 -22.40 9.43
N PHE A 94 11.02 -23.74 9.34
CA PHE A 94 11.25 -24.68 10.44
C PHE A 94 12.04 -25.92 9.97
N GLY A 95 13.17 -25.72 9.31
CA GLY A 95 14.22 -26.74 9.26
C GLY A 95 15.02 -26.72 10.56
N VAL A 96 14.46 -27.22 11.67
CA VAL A 96 15.27 -27.47 12.87
C VAL A 96 15.99 -28.81 12.64
N GLU A 97 17.18 -28.75 12.05
CA GLU A 97 18.14 -29.84 12.14
C GLU A 97 18.59 -29.92 13.61
N SER A 98 17.87 -30.72 14.41
CA SER A 98 18.39 -31.21 15.68
C SER A 98 19.46 -32.25 15.39
N LEU A 99 20.69 -31.78 15.26
CA LEU A 99 21.88 -32.58 15.46
C LEU A 99 22.37 -32.39 16.90
N SER A 100 22.63 -33.53 17.54
CA SER A 100 23.29 -33.78 18.83
C SER A 100 22.38 -34.01 20.03
#